data_AF-A0A9D9XVI1-F1
#
_entry.id   AF-A0A9D9XVI1-F1
#
_cell.length_a   1.000
_cell.length_b   1.000
_cell.length_c   1.000
_cell.angle_alpha   90.00
_cell.angle_beta   90.00
_cell.angle_gamma   90.00
#
_symmetry.space_group_name_H-M   'P 1'
#
loop_
_entity.id
_entity.type
_entity.pdbx_description
1 polymer ?
#
loop_
_entity_poly.entity_id
_entity_poly.type
_entity_poly.pdbx_seq_one_letter_code
_entity_poly.pdbx_strand_id
1 'polypeptide(L)'
;MKIEIISGSPRINSVTRRVAMHLKNQIKETTEHEVDIIDMKDWTIPPVQSVWVSVDKAPAEFQPLAKRIFDADAYILVTPEYNGSYSPALKNLLDHFPKRNHKPFGIVTASPG
;
A
#
# COMPACT_ATOMS: atom_id res chain seq x y z
N MET A 1 8.63 4.97 -14.01
CA MET A 1 8.08 5.35 -12.69
C MET A 1 8.18 4.16 -11.77
N LYS A 2 8.35 4.41 -10.46
CA LYS A 2 8.22 3.41 -9.40
C LYS A 2 6.80 3.43 -8.86
N ILE A 3 6.07 2.33 -9.03
CA ILE A 3 4.67 2.19 -8.63
C ILE A 3 4.59 1.20 -7.47
N GLU A 4 3.97 1.64 -6.38
CA GLU A 4 3.69 0.78 -5.24
C GLU A 4 2.19 0.43 -5.19
N ILE A 5 1.88 -0.86 -5.31
CA ILE A 5 0.52 -1.38 -5.11
C ILE A 5 0.39 -1.74 -3.63
N ILE A 6 -0.54 -1.11 -2.92
CA ILE A 6 -0.77 -1.39 -1.50
C ILE A 6 -1.95 -2.35 -1.39
N SER A 7 -1.68 -3.61 -1.02
CA SER A 7 -2.71 -4.61 -0.67
C SER A 7 -3.17 -4.36 0.76
N GLY A 8 -4.30 -3.68 0.92
CA GLY A 8 -4.80 -3.18 2.20
C GLY A 8 -5.35 -4.23 3.15
N SER A 9 -5.61 -5.46 2.70
CA SER A 9 -6.12 -6.53 3.57
C SER A 9 -4.98 -7.26 4.28
N PRO A 10 -4.96 -7.32 5.63
CA PRO A 10 -3.95 -8.08 6.37
C PRO A 10 -4.27 -9.58 6.46
N ARG A 11 -5.39 -10.04 5.89
CA ARG A 11 -5.86 -11.43 6.01
C ARG A 11 -5.06 -12.38 5.11
N ILE A 12 -4.79 -13.60 5.59
CA ILE A 12 -4.02 -14.63 4.87
C ILE A 12 -4.62 -14.98 3.49
N ASN A 13 -5.95 -15.19 3.43
CA ASN A 13 -6.67 -15.58 2.21
C ASN A 13 -7.32 -14.38 1.51
N SER A 14 -6.55 -13.31 1.32
CA SER A 14 -7.02 -12.02 0.80
C SER A 14 -7.36 -12.05 -0.70
N VAL A 15 -8.63 -11.79 -1.04
CA VAL A 15 -9.07 -11.51 -2.43
C VAL A 15 -8.37 -10.26 -2.96
N THR A 16 -8.28 -9.23 -2.13
CA THR A 16 -7.57 -7.97 -2.41
C THR A 16 -6.14 -8.21 -2.87
N ARG A 17 -5.43 -9.14 -2.24
CA ARG A 17 -4.06 -9.51 -2.63
C ARG A 17 -4.03 -10.15 -4.02
N ARG A 18 -5.00 -11.01 -4.35
CA ARG A 18 -5.09 -11.61 -5.69
C ARG A 18 -5.32 -10.55 -6.77
N VAL A 19 -6.16 -9.56 -6.49
CA VAL A 19 -6.35 -8.39 -7.38
C VAL A 19 -5.07 -7.59 -7.52
N ALA A 20 -4.36 -7.31 -6.42
CA ALA A 20 -3.06 -6.61 -6.45
C ALA A 20 -2.01 -7.36 -7.28
N MET A 21 -1.94 -8.69 -7.16
CA MET A 21 -1.05 -9.54 -7.97
C MET A 21 -1.41 -9.49 -9.45
N HIS A 22 -2.71 -9.53 -9.78
CA HIS A 22 -3.16 -9.40 -11.17
C HIS A 22 -2.75 -8.05 -11.77
N LEU A 23 -2.99 -6.95 -11.04
CA LEU A 23 -2.57 -5.61 -11.47
C LEU A 23 -1.06 -5.50 -11.66
N LYS A 24 -0.27 -6.05 -10.73
CA LYS A 24 1.20 -6.09 -10.86
C LYS A 24 1.62 -6.78 -12.16
N ASN A 25 1.03 -7.93 -12.48
CA ASN A 25 1.36 -8.67 -13.70
C ASN A 25 0.96 -7.87 -14.95
N GLN A 26 -0.25 -7.30 -14.97
CA GLN A 26 -0.72 -6.49 -16.09
C GLN A 26 0.16 -5.26 -16.35
N ILE A 27 0.57 -4.53 -15.30
CA ILE A 27 1.46 -3.37 -15.44
C ILE A 27 2.83 -3.79 -15.97
N LYS A 28 3.37 -4.93 -15.50
CA LYS A 28 4.65 -5.48 -15.99
C LYS A 28 4.60 -5.92 -17.44
N GLU A 29 3.45 -6.43 -17.90
CA GLU A 29 3.27 -6.90 -19.28
C GLU A 29 3.04 -5.76 -20.27
N THR A 30 2.50 -4.62 -19.82
CA THR A 30 2.02 -3.54 -20.70
C THR A 30 2.84 -2.26 -20.64
N THR A 31 3.76 -2.13 -19.67
CA THR A 31 4.55 -0.91 -19.45
C THR A 31 5.98 -1.23 -19.04
N GLU A 32 6.88 -0.25 -19.16
CA GLU A 32 8.26 -0.32 -18.64
C GLU A 32 8.37 0.18 -17.18
N HIS A 33 7.26 0.28 -16.45
CA HIS A 33 7.27 0.79 -15.08
C HIS A 33 7.75 -0.27 -14.07
N GLU A 34 8.52 0.18 -13.07
CA GLU A 34 8.88 -0.65 -11.92
C GLU A 34 7.65 -0.74 -11.02
N VAL A 35 7.16 -1.96 -10.78
CA VAL A 35 5.96 -2.18 -9.95
C VAL A 35 6.17 -3.31 -8.95
N ASP A 36 5.82 -3.03 -7.70
CA ASP A 36 5.84 -4.02 -6.63
C ASP A 36 4.66 -3.84 -5.67
N ILE A 37 4.50 -4.79 -4.74
CA ILE A 37 3.38 -4.85 -3.80
C ILE A 37 3.88 -4.64 -2.37
N ILE A 38 3.24 -3.72 -1.66
CA ILE A 38 3.28 -3.61 -0.20
C ILE A 38 2.04 -4.32 0.32
N ASP A 39 2.21 -5.50 0.93
CA ASP A 39 1.11 -6.30 1.45
C ASP A 39 0.94 -6.10 2.95
N MET A 40 -0.24 -5.65 3.40
CA MET A 40 -0.51 -5.44 4.83
C MET A 40 -0.49 -6.72 5.65
N LYS A 41 -0.51 -7.89 5.00
CA LYS A 41 -0.24 -9.16 5.68
C LYS A 41 1.20 -9.24 6.22
N ASP A 42 2.16 -8.61 5.55
CA ASP A 42 3.60 -8.75 5.86
C ASP A 42 4.09 -7.72 6.89
N TRP A 43 3.24 -6.76 7.27
CA TRP A 43 3.60 -5.65 8.16
C TRP A 43 2.66 -5.58 9.36
N THR A 44 3.20 -5.81 10.56
CA THR A 44 2.48 -5.54 11.81
C THR A 44 2.74 -4.10 12.24
N ILE A 45 2.00 -3.16 11.65
CA ILE A 45 2.16 -1.73 11.91
C ILE A 45 1.39 -1.36 13.20
N PRO A 46 2.01 -0.72 14.20
CA PRO A 46 1.32 -0.30 15.41
C PRO A 46 0.25 0.76 15.10
N PRO A 47 -0.72 1.01 15.99
CA PRO A 47 -1.62 2.15 15.83
C PRO A 47 -0.83 3.46 15.75
N VAL A 48 -1.24 4.35 14.84
CA VAL A 48 -0.55 5.63 14.62
C VAL A 48 -0.49 6.48 15.90
N GLN A 49 0.72 6.86 16.28
CA GLN A 49 1.01 7.81 17.37
C GLN A 49 1.84 9.00 16.88
N SER A 50 2.53 8.84 15.76
CA SER A 50 3.35 9.88 15.12
C SER A 50 3.51 9.59 13.63
N VAL A 51 3.84 10.63 12.87
CA VAL A 51 4.10 10.54 11.43
C VAL A 51 5.60 10.36 11.20
N TRP A 52 5.99 9.36 10.42
CA TRP A 52 7.35 9.15 9.95
C TRP A 52 7.60 10.06 8.75
N VAL A 53 8.36 11.14 8.96
CA VAL A 53 8.56 12.20 7.95
C VAL A 53 9.69 11.92 6.96
N SER A 54 10.56 10.96 7.29
CA SER A 54 11.69 10.50 6.46
C SER A 54 12.06 9.08 6.86
N VAL A 55 12.90 8.42 6.05
CA VAL A 55 13.33 7.03 6.29
C VAL A 55 14.05 6.89 7.64
N ASP A 56 14.95 7.81 7.96
CA ASP A 56 15.72 7.81 9.22
C ASP A 56 14.86 8.07 10.47
N LYS A 57 13.67 8.66 10.29
CA LYS A 57 12.70 8.91 11.36
C LYS A 57 11.67 7.81 11.54
N ALA A 58 11.64 6.81 10.65
CA ALA A 58 10.85 5.60 10.87
C ALA A 58 11.59 4.65 11.85
N PRO A 59 10.87 3.87 12.67
CA PRO A 59 11.46 2.80 13.47
C PRO A 59 12.27 1.86 12.58
N ALA A 60 13.37 1.31 13.10
CA ALA A 60 14.35 0.53 12.32
C ALA A 60 13.68 -0.59 11.50
N GLU A 61 12.72 -1.30 12.09
CA GLU A 61 11.95 -2.37 11.44
C GLU A 61 11.06 -1.90 10.28
N PHE A 62 10.64 -0.63 10.26
CA PHE A 62 9.81 -0.03 9.21
C PHE A 62 10.60 0.84 8.23
N GLN A 63 11.91 1.01 8.41
CA GLN A 63 12.73 1.77 7.44
C GLN A 63 12.67 1.21 6.01
N PRO A 64 12.66 -0.13 5.78
CA PRO A 64 12.49 -0.66 4.42
C PRO A 64 11.14 -0.30 3.81
N LEU A 65 10.07 -0.33 4.61
CA LEU A 65 8.72 0.10 4.19
C LEU A 65 8.70 1.60 3.89
N ALA A 66 9.26 2.42 4.79
CA ALA A 66 9.34 3.86 4.62
C ALA A 66 10.09 4.24 3.35
N LYS A 67 11.21 3.56 3.07
CA LYS A 67 11.98 3.76 1.84
C LYS A 67 11.13 3.53 0.59
N ARG A 68 10.37 2.42 0.55
CA ARG A 68 9.45 2.13 -0.56
C ARG A 68 8.38 3.20 -0.72
N ILE A 69 7.76 3.62 0.37
CA ILE A 69 6.74 4.68 0.35
C ILE A 69 7.33 6.01 -0.13
N PHE A 70 8.50 6.42 0.34
CA PHE A 70 9.11 7.69 -0.06
C PHE A 70 9.66 7.69 -1.49
N ASP A 71 10.20 6.57 -1.96
CA ASP A 71 10.78 6.43 -3.30
C ASP A 71 9.72 6.27 -4.40
N ALA A 72 8.47 5.96 -4.05
CA ALA A 72 7.41 5.73 -5.02
C ALA A 72 7.01 7.02 -5.77
N ASP A 73 6.76 6.87 -7.06
CA ASP A 73 6.25 7.90 -7.96
C ASP A 73 4.72 7.91 -8.03
N ALA A 74 4.09 6.76 -7.84
CA ALA A 74 2.64 6.60 -7.84
C ALA A 74 2.22 5.42 -6.96
N TYR A 75 0.94 5.41 -6.56
CA TYR A 75 0.38 4.36 -5.73
C TYR A 75 -0.92 3.81 -6.33
N ILE A 76 -1.15 2.51 -6.13
CA ILE A 76 -2.46 1.89 -6.36
C ILE A 76 -2.92 1.31 -5.03
N LEU A 77 -3.98 1.88 -4.47
CA LEU A 77 -4.58 1.42 -3.22
C LEU A 77 -5.59 0.32 -3.55
N VAL A 78 -5.26 -0.92 -3.21
CA VAL A 78 -6.17 -2.06 -3.38
C VAL A 78 -6.70 -2.41 -2.00
N THR A 79 -7.98 -2.15 -1.73
CA THR A 79 -8.57 -2.38 -0.41
C THR A 79 -9.73 -3.36 -0.48
N PRO A 80 -9.91 -4.24 0.52
CA PRO A 80 -11.19 -4.90 0.70
C PRO A 80 -12.23 -3.87 1.15
N GLU A 81 -13.50 -4.22 1.00
CA GLU A 81 -14.60 -3.52 1.65
C GLU A 81 -14.90 -4.14 3.02
N TYR A 82 -14.57 -3.43 4.10
CA TYR A 82 -14.89 -3.82 5.48
C TYR A 82 -15.95 -2.86 6.02
N ASN A 83 -17.12 -3.38 6.35
CA ASN A 83 -18.27 -2.61 6.88
C ASN A 83 -18.61 -1.38 6.01
N GLY A 84 -18.62 -1.54 4.67
CA GLY A 84 -18.92 -0.44 3.73
C GLY A 84 -17.79 0.57 3.53
N SER A 85 -16.57 0.29 4.01
CA SER A 85 -15.42 1.19 3.90
C SER A 85 -14.13 0.46 3.53
N TYR A 86 -13.03 1.20 3.37
CA TYR A 86 -11.71 0.62 3.20
C TYR A 86 -11.21 -0.01 4.51
N SER A 87 -10.20 -0.88 4.38
CA SER A 87 -9.63 -1.59 5.53
C SER A 87 -8.95 -0.65 6.54
N PRO A 88 -9.05 -0.93 7.84
CA PRO A 88 -8.34 -0.16 8.87
C PRO A 88 -6.82 -0.31 8.74
N ALA A 89 -6.32 -1.44 8.24
CA ALA A 89 -4.89 -1.64 8.02
C ALA A 89 -4.32 -0.68 6.95
N LEU A 90 -5.04 -0.51 5.83
CA LEU A 90 -4.66 0.49 4.82
C LEU A 90 -4.64 1.90 5.42
N LYS A 91 -5.66 2.27 6.21
CA LYS A 91 -5.71 3.58 6.86
C LYS A 91 -4.54 3.80 7.80
N ASN A 92 -4.27 2.80 8.63
CA ASN A 92 -3.20 2.86 9.61
C ASN A 92 -1.85 3.04 8.93
N LEU A 93 -1.56 2.31 7.84
CA LEU A 93 -0.36 2.54 7.04
C LEU A 93 -0.29 4.00 6.55
N LEU A 94 -1.34 4.49 5.90
CA LEU A 94 -1.33 5.82 5.28
C LEU A 94 -1.13 6.93 6.32
N ASP A 95 -1.68 6.80 7.52
CA ASP A 95 -1.55 7.79 8.59
C ASP A 95 -0.15 7.88 9.20
N HIS A 96 0.70 6.86 9.02
CA HIS A 96 2.10 6.92 9.44
C HIS A 96 2.96 7.78 8.51
N PHE A 97 2.45 8.19 7.35
CA PHE A 97 3.23 8.96 6.37
C PHE A 97 2.60 10.34 6.11
N PRO A 98 3.42 11.37 5.84
CA PRO A 98 2.89 12.67 5.47
C PRO A 98 2.12 12.57 4.15
N LYS A 99 1.20 13.51 3.89
CA LYS A 99 0.46 13.58 2.62
C LYS A 99 1.43 13.54 1.43
N ARG A 100 1.13 12.71 0.43
CA ARG A 100 1.94 12.55 -0.80
C ARG A 100 1.43 13.52 -1.87
N ASN A 101 1.91 14.76 -1.83
CA ASN A 101 1.51 15.80 -2.78
C ASN A 101 2.04 15.51 -4.19
N HIS A 102 1.26 15.84 -5.21
CA HIS A 102 1.61 15.69 -6.63
C HIS A 102 1.98 14.27 -7.09
N LYS A 103 1.57 13.24 -6.32
CA LYS A 103 1.72 11.84 -6.69
C LYS A 103 0.38 11.29 -7.19
N PRO A 104 0.34 10.54 -8.31
CA PRO A 104 -0.89 9.87 -8.76
C PRO A 104 -1.33 8.77 -7.80
N PHE A 105 -2.65 8.63 -7.61
CA PHE A 105 -3.28 7.56 -6.85
C PHE A 105 -4.36 6.88 -7.69
N GLY A 106 -4.27 5.57 -7.84
CA GLY A 106 -5.37 4.71 -8.27
C GLY A 106 -6.04 4.05 -7.07
N ILE A 107 -7.36 3.84 -7.12
CA ILE A 107 -8.11 3.15 -6.08
C ILE A 107 -8.83 1.95 -6.70
N VAL A 108 -8.68 0.79 -6.08
CA VAL A 108 -9.30 -0.46 -6.48
C VAL A 108 -9.91 -1.11 -5.26
N THR A 109 -11.15 -1.57 -5.37
CA THR A 109 -11.86 -2.25 -4.30
C THR A 109 -12.10 -3.71 -4.64
N ALA A 110 -12.18 -4.55 -3.61
CA ALA A 110 -12.62 -5.95 -3.73
C ALA A 110 -13.65 -6.25 -2.65
N SER A 111 -14.83 -6.70 -3.06
CA SER A 111 -15.96 -7.06 -2.19
C SER A 111 -16.59 -8.36 -2.70
N PRO A 112 -17.15 -9.22 -1.82
CA PRO A 112 -17.93 -10.38 -2.24
C PRO A 112 -19.37 -10.04 -2.69
N GLY A 113 -19.81 -8.79 -2.54
CA GLY A 113 -21.18 -8.34 -2.79
C GLY A 113 -21.72 -7.55 -1.61
#